data_AF-A0A838WSB0-F1
#
_entry.id   AF-A0A838WSB0-F1
#
_cell.length_a   1.000
_cell.length_b   1.000
_cell.length_c   1.000
_cell.angle_alpha   90.00
_cell.angle_beta   90.00
_cell.angle_gamma   90.00
#
_symmetry.space_group_name_H-M   'P 1'
#
loop_
_entity.id
_entity.type
_entity.pdbx_description
1 polymer ?
#
loop_
_entity_poly.entity_id
_entity_poly.type
_entity_poly.pdbx_seq_one_letter_code
_entity_poly.pdbx_strand_id
1 'polypeptide(L)' 'ARDGTCVWPGCTRDAQHCQLDHRVPYADGGSTTPANLFSLCQRHHNVKTDRRAYYIPDPTTGDIVWLFADGTYA' A
#
# COMPACT_ATOMS: atom_id res chain seq x y z
N ALA A 1 -10.82 4.38 9.20
CA ALA A 1 -9.33 4.43 9.26
C ALA A 1 -8.83 5.51 8.31
N ARG A 2 -7.58 6.01 8.47
CA ARG A 2 -7.02 7.13 7.69
C ARG A 2 -7.28 7.03 6.18
N ASP A 3 -7.07 5.86 5.61
CA ASP A 3 -7.11 5.65 4.16
C ASP A 3 -8.53 5.51 3.59
N GLY A 4 -9.55 5.35 4.45
CA GLY A 4 -10.95 5.09 4.07
C GLY A 4 -11.17 3.69 3.47
N THR A 5 -10.40 3.35 2.43
CA THR A 5 -10.44 2.08 1.71
C THR A 5 -9.02 1.54 1.49
N CYS A 6 -8.94 0.35 0.89
CA CYS A 6 -7.69 -0.20 0.37
C CYS A 6 -7.02 0.78 -0.61
N VAL A 7 -5.74 1.12 -0.39
CA VAL A 7 -5.01 2.12 -1.19
C VAL A 7 -4.60 1.64 -2.59
N TRP A 8 -5.00 0.43 -2.98
CA TRP A 8 -4.80 -0.08 -4.33
C TRP A 8 -5.69 0.66 -5.34
N PRO A 9 -5.21 0.98 -6.56
CA PRO A 9 -5.97 1.78 -7.52
C PRO A 9 -7.35 1.18 -7.82
N GLY A 10 -8.40 1.96 -7.58
CA GLY A 10 -9.79 1.57 -7.83
C GLY A 10 -10.36 0.51 -6.87
N CYS A 11 -9.64 0.10 -5.83
CA CYS A 11 -10.18 -0.84 -4.85
C CYS A 11 -11.11 -0.13 -3.86
N THR A 12 -12.32 -0.63 -3.69
CA THR A 12 -13.34 -0.02 -2.80
C THR A 12 -13.50 -0.76 -1.47
N ARG A 13 -12.62 -1.73 -1.15
CA ARG A 13 -12.73 -2.49 0.10
C ARG A 13 -12.45 -1.58 1.29
N ASP A 14 -13.41 -1.51 2.21
CA ASP A 14 -13.31 -0.68 3.42
C ASP A 14 -12.03 -1.01 4.22
N ALA A 15 -11.36 0.04 4.71
CA ALA A 15 -10.10 -0.08 5.44
C ALA A 15 -10.25 -0.86 6.77
N GLN A 16 -11.44 -0.94 7.37
CA GLN A 16 -11.72 -1.80 8.54
C GLN A 16 -11.54 -3.29 8.23
N HIS A 17 -11.64 -3.69 6.96
CA HIS A 17 -11.42 -5.05 6.49
C HIS A 17 -10.05 -5.23 5.80
N CYS A 18 -9.15 -4.27 6.00
CA CYS A 18 -7.80 -4.26 5.45
C CYS A 18 -6.75 -4.51 6.55
N GLN A 19 -5.57 -4.94 6.12
CA GLN A 19 -4.36 -5.01 6.93
C GLN A 19 -3.60 -3.69 6.80
N LEU A 20 -2.82 -3.36 7.84
CA LEU A 20 -1.82 -2.31 7.74
C LEU A 20 -0.55 -2.89 7.13
N ASP A 21 -0.31 -2.58 5.87
CA ASP A 21 0.87 -2.97 5.13
C ASP A 21 2.00 -1.96 5.32
N HIS A 22 3.21 -2.47 5.52
CA HIS A 22 4.44 -1.68 5.59
C HIS A 22 4.93 -1.34 4.17
N ARG A 23 4.90 -0.05 3.78
CA ARG A 23 5.45 0.45 2.51
C ARG A 23 6.88 -0.03 2.30
N VAL A 24 7.77 0.29 3.24
CA VAL A 24 9.08 -0.34 3.39
C VAL A 24 8.88 -1.56 4.28
N PRO A 25 9.11 -2.80 3.81
CA PRO A 25 8.86 -3.99 4.60
C PRO A 25 9.58 -3.97 5.95
N TYR A 26 8.95 -4.51 6.98
CA TYR A 26 9.53 -4.60 8.31
C TYR A 26 10.89 -5.34 8.32
N ALA A 27 10.97 -6.44 7.55
CA ALA A 27 12.21 -7.22 7.38
C ALA A 27 13.36 -6.41 6.73
N ASP A 28 13.03 -5.34 5.99
CA ASP A 28 13.99 -4.45 5.35
C ASP A 28 14.28 -3.20 6.22
N GLY A 29 13.89 -3.22 7.50
CA GLY A 29 14.09 -2.12 8.45
C GLY A 29 12.98 -1.07 8.48
N GLY A 30 11.85 -1.34 7.83
CA GLY A 30 10.70 -0.44 7.84
C GLY A 30 10.06 -0.29 9.22
N SER A 31 9.93 0.95 9.70
CA SER A 31 9.29 1.24 10.99
C SER A 31 7.79 0.91 11.01
N THR A 32 7.25 0.50 12.16
CA THR A 32 5.80 0.35 12.37
C THR A 32 5.22 1.70 12.83
N THR A 33 5.08 2.63 11.90
CA THR A 33 4.57 3.99 12.17
C THR A 33 3.52 4.38 11.12
N PRO A 34 2.65 5.37 11.42
CA PRO A 34 1.66 5.84 10.44
C PRO A 34 2.27 6.26 9.10
N ALA A 35 3.50 6.77 9.09
CA ALA A 35 4.20 7.17 7.85
C ALA A 35 4.57 5.98 6.94
N ASN A 36 4.66 4.77 7.49
CA ASN A 36 5.04 3.56 6.76
C ASN A 36 3.89 2.55 6.62
N LEU A 37 2.77 2.74 7.33
CA LEU A 37 1.64 1.81 7.31
C LEU A 37 0.50 2.33 6.45
N PHE A 38 -0.03 1.50 5.56
CA PHE A 38 -1.15 1.83 4.67
C PHE A 38 -2.15 0.67 4.58
N SER A 39 -3.43 0.99 4.39
CA SER A 39 -4.50 0.00 4.36
C SER A 39 -4.46 -0.78 3.04
N LEU A 40 -4.15 -2.08 3.09
CA LEU A 40 -4.28 -3.00 1.96
C LEU A 40 -5.20 -4.15 2.33
N CYS A 41 -6.15 -4.48 1.46
CA CYS A 41 -6.91 -5.71 1.61
C CYS A 41 -5.99 -6.92 1.41
N GLN A 42 -6.32 -8.07 2.00
CA GLN A 42 -5.49 -9.27 1.93
C GLN A 42 -5.04 -9.62 0.51
N ARG A 43 -5.93 -9.46 -0.48
CA ARG A 43 -5.60 -9.71 -1.90
C ARG A 43 -4.45 -8.84 -2.38
N HIS A 44 -4.50 -7.52 -2.18
CA HIS A 44 -3.49 -6.60 -2.68
C HIS A 44 -2.24 -6.54 -1.79
N HIS A 45 -2.39 -6.81 -0.50
CA HIS A 45 -1.25 -7.03 0.38
C HIS A 45 -0.38 -8.18 -0.14
N ASN A 46 -0.99 -9.34 -0.46
CA ASN A 46 -0.27 -10.47 -1.04
C ASN A 46 0.44 -10.11 -2.37
N VAL A 47 -0.19 -9.31 -3.24
CA VAL A 47 0.45 -8.86 -4.49
C VAL A 47 1.75 -8.10 -4.22
N LYS A 48 1.76 -7.21 -3.22
CA LYS A 48 2.99 -6.52 -2.80
C LYS A 48 3.98 -7.47 -2.13
N THR A 49 3.52 -8.37 -1.25
CA THR A 49 4.38 -9.36 -0.60
C THR A 49 5.11 -10.23 -1.64
N ASP A 50 4.41 -10.61 -2.72
CA ASP A 50 4.97 -11.33 -3.87
C ASP A 50 5.86 -10.46 -4.76
N ARG A 51 6.10 -9.19 -4.41
CA ARG A 51 6.90 -8.21 -5.15
C ARG A 51 6.42 -7.96 -6.58
N ARG A 52 5.13 -8.14 -6.83
CA ARG A 52 4.50 -7.85 -8.13
C ARG A 52 4.11 -6.38 -8.30
N ALA A 53 4.07 -5.64 -7.20
CA ALA A 53 3.82 -4.21 -7.19
C ALA A 53 4.52 -3.54 -5.99
N TYR A 54 4.89 -2.27 -6.18
CA TYR A 54 5.41 -1.37 -5.15
C TYR A 54 4.59 -0.08 -5.18
N TYR A 55 4.63 0.69 -4.10
CA TYR A 55 3.96 1.98 -4.07
C TYR A 55 4.78 3.06 -3.37
N ILE A 56 4.61 4.30 -3.82
CA ILE A 56 5.28 5.49 -3.34
C ILE A 56 4.20 6.52 -2.96
N PRO A 57 3.97 6.75 -1.66
CA PRO A 57 3.10 7.82 -1.21
C PRO A 57 3.81 9.18 -1.39
N ASP A 58 3.13 10.15 -2.01
CA ASP A 58 3.56 11.55 -2.05
C ASP A 58 3.19 12.21 -0.71
N PRO A 59 4.18 12.66 0.08
CA PRO A 59 3.93 13.25 1.39
C PRO A 59 3.24 14.62 1.31
N THR A 60 3.23 15.26 0.14
CA THR A 60 2.68 16.61 -0.08
C THR A 60 1.22 16.54 -0.50
N THR A 61 0.92 15.72 -1.51
CA THR A 61 -0.43 15.63 -2.07
C THR A 61 -1.28 14.57 -1.39
N GLY A 62 -0.64 13.55 -0.80
CA GLY A 62 -1.31 12.36 -0.29
C GLY A 62 -1.64 11.33 -1.36
N ASP A 63 -1.25 11.57 -2.62
CA ASP A 63 -1.37 10.61 -3.70
C ASP A 63 -0.48 9.39 -3.47
N ILE A 64 -0.85 8.25 -4.04
CA ILE A 64 -0.06 7.03 -3.99
C ILE A 64 0.17 6.55 -5.41
N VAL A 65 1.42 6.60 -5.85
CA VAL A 65 1.85 6.07 -7.14
C VAL A 65 2.18 4.59 -6.99
N TRP A 66 1.53 3.75 -7.76
CA TRP A 66 1.78 2.32 -7.86
C TRP A 66 2.68 2.01 -9.04
N LEU A 67 3.69 1.16 -8.82
CA LEU A 67 4.61 0.66 -9.83
C LEU A 67 4.40 -0.84 -9.98
N PHE A 68 4.04 -1.28 -11.18
CA PHE A 68 3.75 -2.69 -11.46
C PHE A 68 4.94 -3.38 -12.14
N ALA A 69 5.03 -4.71 -11.98
CA ALA A 69 6.11 -5.51 -12.54
C ALA A 69 6.19 -5.49 -14.08
N ASP A 70 5.10 -5.13 -14.77
CA ASP A 70 5.06 -4.98 -16.23
C ASP A 70 5.57 -3.61 -16.73
N GLY A 71 6.02 -2.75 -15.81
CA GLY A 71 6.54 -1.41 -16.11
C GLY A 71 5.47 -0.32 -16.19
N THR A 72 4.20 -0.64 -15.98
CA THR A 72 3.12 0.36 -15.90
C THR A 72 3.02 0.98 -14.50
N TYR A 73 2.30 2.10 -14.41
CA TYR A 73 2.03 2.78 -13.14
C TYR A 73 0.58 3.29 -13.08
N ALA A 74 0.10 3.52 -11.86
CA ALA A 74 -1.22 4.09 -11.58
C ALA A 74 -1.20 5.01 -10.36
#